data_AF-A0A931V9E4-F1
#
_entry.id   AF-A0A931V9E4-F1
#
_cell.length_a   1.000
_cell.length_b   1.000
_cell.length_c   1.000
_cell.angle_alpha   90.00
_cell.angle_beta   90.00
_cell.angle_gamma   90.00
#
_symmetry.space_group_name_H-M   'P 1'
#
loop_
_entity.id
_entity.type
_entity.pdbx_description
1 polymer ?
#
loop_
_entity_poly.entity_id
_entity_poly.type
_entity_poly.pdbx_seq_one_letter_code
_entity_poly.pdbx_strand_id
1 'polypeptide(L)'
;MAQGIEAAWVALEQLSREDVCRRADARFDPELNAYLLKCFGQEIGVYPGKREIKGESPVAVLLLGKLRYFFELAILRYLSGASAVPLSGLMVRPAELKGGRLFEGGSHVLPLEKIARKYGADVPGFLARGLELGGEK
;
A
#
# COMPACT_ATOMS: atom_id res chain seq x y z
N MET A 1 6.12 -17.43 -10.16
CA MET A 1 5.42 -16.25 -9.59
C MET A 1 4.73 -16.56 -8.27
N ALA A 2 3.96 -17.65 -8.13
CA ALA A 2 3.30 -18.05 -6.88
C ALA A 2 4.22 -18.23 -5.65
N GLN A 3 5.47 -18.68 -5.86
CA GLN A 3 6.45 -18.85 -4.77
C GLN A 3 6.70 -17.57 -3.95
N GLY A 4 6.58 -16.38 -4.57
CA GLY A 4 6.82 -15.11 -3.89
C GLY A 4 5.72 -14.74 -2.88
N ILE A 5 4.47 -15.06 -3.20
CA ILE A 5 3.30 -14.81 -2.34
C ILE A 5 3.26 -15.84 -1.21
N GLU A 6 3.48 -17.13 -1.51
CA GLU A 6 3.55 -18.18 -0.51
C GLU A 6 4.63 -17.91 0.55
N ALA A 7 5.83 -17.54 0.10
CA ALA A 7 6.90 -17.17 1.03
C ALA A 7 6.54 -15.94 1.88
N ALA A 8 5.76 -14.99 1.34
CA ALA A 8 5.33 -13.80 2.07
C ALA A 8 4.24 -14.12 3.11
N TRP A 9 3.31 -15.05 2.81
CA TRP A 9 2.37 -15.56 3.80
C TRP A 9 3.06 -16.27 4.96
N VAL A 10 3.97 -17.20 4.64
CA VAL A 10 4.76 -17.91 5.67
C VAL A 10 5.53 -16.93 6.55
N ALA A 11 6.15 -15.91 5.94
CA ALA A 11 6.86 -14.87 6.70
C ALA A 11 5.93 -14.07 7.61
N LEU A 12 4.71 -13.73 7.17
CA LEU A 12 3.74 -13.01 7.98
C LEU A 12 3.20 -13.86 9.14
N GLU A 13 2.95 -15.15 8.91
CA GLU A 13 2.44 -16.09 9.92
C GLU A 13 3.43 -16.36 11.07
N GLN A 14 4.73 -16.14 10.85
CA GLN A 14 5.77 -16.32 11.85
C GLN A 14 5.93 -15.12 12.81
N LEU A 15 5.23 -14.02 12.56
CA LEU A 15 5.36 -12.79 13.33
C LEU A 15 4.25 -12.66 14.39
N SER A 16 4.58 -12.02 15.51
CA SER A 16 3.59 -11.63 16.51
C SER A 16 2.68 -10.52 15.94
N ARG A 17 1.41 -10.52 16.36
CA ARG A 17 0.42 -9.52 15.93
C ARG A 17 0.86 -8.12 16.34
N GLU A 18 1.39 -8.02 17.54
CA GLU A 18 1.91 -6.81 18.16
C GLU A 18 3.06 -6.22 17.34
N ASP A 19 4.01 -7.06 16.91
CA ASP A 19 5.12 -6.60 16.09
C ASP A 19 4.72 -6.17 14.69
N VAL A 20 3.76 -6.86 14.07
CA VAL A 20 3.24 -6.47 12.74
C VAL A 20 2.54 -5.12 12.85
N CYS A 21 1.62 -4.96 13.81
CA CYS A 21 0.91 -3.71 14.03
C CYS A 21 1.85 -2.53 14.30
N ARG A 22 2.84 -2.72 15.17
CA ARG A 22 3.82 -1.69 15.52
C ARG A 22 4.67 -1.24 14.33
N ARG A 23 5.06 -2.16 13.44
CA ARG A 23 6.01 -1.87 12.35
C ARG A 23 5.34 -1.42 11.06
N ALA A 24 4.12 -1.87 10.80
CA ALA A 24 3.43 -1.64 9.54
C ALA A 24 2.32 -0.59 9.63
N ASP A 25 2.12 0.06 10.77
CA ASP A 25 1.00 0.98 11.01
C ASP A 25 -0.37 0.33 10.66
N ALA A 26 -0.46 -0.97 10.92
CA ALA A 26 -1.67 -1.77 10.72
C ALA A 26 -2.37 -1.97 12.07
N ARG A 27 -3.69 -2.10 12.04
CA ARG A 27 -4.48 -2.43 13.24
C ARG A 27 -4.91 -3.90 13.18
N PHE A 28 -4.86 -4.62 14.29
CA PHE A 28 -5.39 -5.98 14.33
C PHE A 28 -6.81 -5.98 14.87
N ASP A 29 -7.73 -6.60 14.14
CA ASP A 29 -9.10 -6.85 14.56
C ASP A 29 -9.20 -8.29 15.10
N PRO A 30 -9.40 -8.48 16.42
CA PRO A 30 -9.48 -9.80 17.03
C PRO A 30 -10.78 -10.55 16.70
N GLU A 31 -11.88 -9.86 16.40
CA GLU A 31 -13.16 -10.48 16.05
C GLU A 31 -13.09 -11.09 14.64
N LEU A 32 -12.48 -10.35 13.71
CA LEU A 32 -12.27 -10.80 12.33
C LEU A 32 -11.02 -11.68 12.18
N ASN A 33 -10.15 -11.70 13.19
CA ASN A 33 -8.82 -12.31 13.16
C ASN A 33 -8.01 -11.84 11.93
N ALA A 34 -7.97 -10.52 11.73
CA ALA A 34 -7.47 -9.87 10.52
C ALA A 34 -6.63 -8.63 10.83
N TYR A 35 -5.66 -8.32 9.95
CA TYR A 35 -5.02 -7.01 9.93
C TYR A 35 -5.82 -6.06 9.05
N LEU A 36 -6.16 -4.90 9.59
CA LEU A 36 -6.75 -3.77 8.90
C LEU A 36 -5.64 -2.79 8.54
N LEU A 37 -5.38 -2.65 7.24
CA LEU A 37 -4.36 -1.77 6.69
C LEU A 37 -5.01 -0.68 5.85
N LYS A 38 -4.65 0.59 6.08
CA LYS A 38 -5.07 1.68 5.21
C LYS A 38 -4.16 1.73 3.97
N CYS A 39 -4.74 1.62 2.78
CA CYS A 39 -4.07 1.78 1.50
C CYS A 39 -4.85 2.77 0.64
N PHE A 40 -4.19 3.86 0.21
CA PHE A 40 -4.83 4.93 -0.58
C PHE A 40 -6.12 5.47 0.09
N GLY A 41 -6.08 5.67 1.40
CA GLY A 41 -7.23 6.12 2.20
C GLY A 41 -8.31 5.06 2.44
N GLN A 42 -8.14 3.83 1.93
CA GLN A 42 -9.14 2.76 2.02
C GLN A 42 -8.68 1.67 2.97
N GLU A 43 -9.62 1.10 3.73
CA GLU A 43 -9.32 -0.05 4.59
C GLU A 43 -9.26 -1.35 3.77
N ILE A 44 -8.19 -2.11 3.98
CA ILE A 44 -7.94 -3.43 3.38
C ILE A 44 -7.77 -4.43 4.51
N GLY A 45 -8.59 -5.49 4.48
CA GLY A 45 -8.51 -6.59 5.43
C GLY A 45 -7.59 -7.71 4.92
N VAL A 46 -6.58 -8.05 5.71
CA VAL A 46 -5.67 -9.18 5.45
C VAL A 46 -5.96 -10.25 6.49
N TYR A 47 -6.31 -11.46 6.05
CA TYR A 47 -6.75 -12.57 6.89
C TYR A 47 -5.71 -13.71 6.83
N PRO A 48 -4.67 -13.71 7.70
CA PRO A 48 -3.62 -14.72 7.65
C PRO A 48 -4.15 -16.15 7.78
N GLY A 49 -5.11 -16.38 8.69
CA GLY A 49 -5.67 -17.72 8.89
C GLY A 49 -6.43 -18.30 7.70
N LYS A 50 -6.87 -17.43 6.76
CA LYS A 50 -7.51 -17.84 5.49
C LYS A 50 -6.61 -17.64 4.28
N ARG A 51 -5.46 -16.98 4.46
CA ARG A 51 -4.59 -16.46 3.39
C ARG A 51 -5.36 -15.67 2.33
N GLU A 52 -6.26 -14.80 2.80
CA GLU A 52 -7.11 -13.96 1.95
C GLU A 52 -6.85 -12.48 2.20
N ILE A 53 -6.99 -11.66 1.15
CA ILE A 53 -7.01 -10.19 1.24
C ILE A 53 -8.33 -9.70 0.64
N LYS A 54 -9.04 -8.85 1.38
CA LYS A 54 -10.36 -8.32 1.00
C LYS A 54 -10.42 -6.80 1.18
N GLY A 55 -11.28 -6.18 0.39
CA GLY A 55 -11.66 -4.79 0.55
C GLY A 55 -12.83 -4.48 -0.37
N GLU A 56 -13.73 -3.62 0.09
CA GLU A 56 -15.04 -3.40 -0.53
C GLU A 56 -15.12 -2.06 -1.29
N SER A 57 -14.16 -1.16 -1.07
CA SER A 57 -14.15 0.13 -1.75
C SER A 57 -13.87 -0.01 -3.25
N PRO A 58 -14.31 0.93 -4.10
CA PRO A 58 -14.02 0.89 -5.54
C PRO A 58 -12.52 0.79 -5.86
N VAL A 59 -11.67 1.42 -5.04
CA VAL A 59 -10.20 1.34 -5.17
C VAL A 59 -9.70 -0.05 -4.76
N ALA A 60 -10.21 -0.61 -3.67
CA ALA A 60 -9.85 -1.97 -3.25
C ALA A 60 -10.24 -3.01 -4.31
N VAL A 61 -11.43 -2.89 -4.91
CA VAL A 61 -11.90 -3.77 -6.00
C VAL A 61 -10.96 -3.67 -7.21
N LEU A 62 -10.49 -2.48 -7.57
CA LEU A 62 -9.51 -2.31 -8.66
C LEU A 62 -8.18 -3.00 -8.34
N LEU A 63 -7.67 -2.79 -7.12
CA LEU A 63 -6.38 -3.32 -6.66
C LEU A 63 -6.38 -4.84 -6.53
N LEU A 64 -7.44 -5.40 -5.93
CA LEU A 64 -7.62 -6.85 -5.71
C LEU A 64 -8.18 -7.57 -6.94
N GLY A 65 -8.63 -6.84 -7.96
CA GLY A 65 -9.04 -7.38 -9.25
C GLY A 65 -7.91 -7.34 -10.28
N LYS A 66 -7.79 -6.23 -10.99
CA LYS A 66 -6.87 -6.10 -12.14
C LYS A 66 -5.39 -6.16 -11.75
N LEU A 67 -5.05 -5.74 -10.54
CA LEU A 67 -3.67 -5.64 -10.05
C LEU A 67 -3.35 -6.67 -8.95
N ARG A 68 -4.22 -7.67 -8.79
CA ARG A 68 -4.25 -8.59 -7.64
C ARG A 68 -2.88 -9.12 -7.25
N TYR A 69 -2.18 -9.75 -8.20
CA TYR A 69 -0.89 -10.38 -7.94
C TYR A 69 0.14 -9.40 -7.37
N PHE A 70 0.27 -8.22 -7.97
CA PHE A 70 1.23 -7.21 -7.52
C PHE A 70 0.83 -6.61 -6.17
N PHE A 71 -0.46 -6.39 -5.98
CA PHE A 71 -0.99 -5.79 -4.76
C PHE A 71 -0.90 -6.73 -3.57
N GLU A 72 -1.27 -8.01 -3.73
CA GLU A 72 -1.14 -9.03 -2.68
C GLU A 72 0.32 -9.19 -2.26
N LEU A 73 1.24 -9.30 -3.23
CA LEU A 73 2.67 -9.39 -2.93
C LEU A 73 3.18 -8.15 -2.19
N ALA A 74 2.78 -6.95 -2.61
CA ALA A 74 3.18 -5.70 -1.97
C ALA A 74 2.68 -5.60 -0.53
N ILE A 75 1.40 -5.91 -0.27
CA ILE A 75 0.81 -5.90 1.07
C ILE A 75 1.51 -6.90 1.99
N LEU A 76 1.70 -8.14 1.54
CA LEU A 76 2.28 -9.18 2.39
C LEU A 76 3.74 -8.85 2.71
N ARG A 77 4.50 -8.33 1.74
CA ARG A 77 5.87 -7.87 1.97
C ARG A 77 5.93 -6.66 2.88
N TYR A 78 4.98 -5.75 2.78
CA TYR A 78 4.88 -4.62 3.69
C TYR A 78 4.59 -5.08 5.13
N LEU A 79 3.55 -5.90 5.36
CA LEU A 79 3.21 -6.37 6.70
C LEU A 79 4.32 -7.21 7.35
N SER A 80 5.02 -8.04 6.56
CA SER A 80 6.10 -8.89 7.10
C SER A 80 7.45 -8.17 7.23
N GLY A 81 7.72 -7.17 6.39
CA GLY A 81 9.04 -6.56 6.23
C GLY A 81 9.15 -5.09 6.64
N ALA A 82 8.04 -4.43 6.98
CA ALA A 82 8.08 -3.04 7.43
C ALA A 82 8.93 -2.88 8.70
N SER A 83 9.46 -1.68 8.87
CA SER A 83 10.27 -1.28 10.03
C SER A 83 9.60 -0.10 10.71
N ALA A 84 9.62 -0.08 12.04
CA ALA A 84 9.09 1.03 12.83
C ALA A 84 10.04 2.23 12.78
N VAL A 85 10.08 2.91 11.63
CA VAL A 85 10.90 4.10 11.38
C VAL A 85 9.95 5.31 11.34
N PRO A 86 10.17 6.34 12.17
CA PRO A 86 9.35 7.54 12.14
C PRO A 86 9.51 8.29 10.82
N LEU A 87 8.45 9.00 10.41
CA LEU A 87 8.50 9.88 9.25
C LEU A 87 9.51 11.01 9.51
N SER A 88 10.40 11.26 8.55
CA SER A 88 11.40 12.33 8.65
C SER A 88 10.82 13.73 8.50
N GLY A 89 9.62 13.87 7.91
CA GLY A 89 9.02 15.15 7.53
C GLY A 89 9.73 15.84 6.37
N LEU A 90 10.76 15.22 5.78
CA LEU A 90 11.52 15.79 4.67
C LEU A 90 10.92 15.34 3.33
N MET A 91 10.73 16.30 2.43
CA MET A 91 10.43 15.99 1.04
C MET A 91 11.71 15.49 0.36
N VAL A 92 11.65 14.28 -0.20
CA VAL A 92 12.77 13.65 -0.91
C VAL A 92 12.38 13.31 -2.33
N ARG A 93 13.32 13.37 -3.27
CA ARG A 93 13.10 12.89 -4.63
C ARG A 93 13.12 11.36 -4.66
N PRO A 94 12.43 10.71 -5.60
CA PRO A 94 12.49 9.27 -5.77
C PRO A 94 13.93 8.72 -5.85
N ALA A 95 14.85 9.37 -6.56
CA ALA A 95 16.27 8.94 -6.63
C ALA A 95 17.00 8.85 -5.28
N GLU A 96 16.51 9.54 -4.26
CA GLU A 96 17.10 9.56 -2.91
C GLU A 96 16.65 8.35 -2.08
N LEU A 97 15.63 7.62 -2.53
CA LEU A 97 15.16 6.38 -1.93
C LEU A 97 15.84 5.16 -2.56
N LYS A 98 16.12 4.14 -1.75
CA LYS A 98 16.65 2.87 -2.23
C LYS A 98 15.66 2.26 -3.25
N GLY A 99 16.12 2.10 -4.49
CA GLY A 99 15.31 1.61 -5.60
C GLY A 99 14.42 2.66 -6.27
N GLY A 100 14.38 3.90 -5.79
CA GLY A 100 13.47 4.91 -6.34
C GLY A 100 13.89 5.50 -7.68
N ARG A 101 15.13 5.28 -8.14
CA ARG A 101 15.56 5.57 -9.52
C ARG A 101 14.74 4.81 -10.58
N LEU A 102 14.06 3.72 -10.20
CA LEU A 102 13.13 3.01 -11.08
C LEU A 102 11.99 3.91 -11.57
N PHE A 103 11.63 4.95 -10.81
CA PHE A 103 10.53 5.85 -11.18
C PHE A 103 10.95 7.02 -12.08
N GLU A 104 12.26 7.18 -12.33
CA GLU A 104 12.80 8.26 -13.18
C GLU A 104 12.98 7.83 -14.64
N GLY A 105 13.03 6.53 -14.93
CA GLY A 105 13.23 6.02 -16.28
C GLY A 105 12.70 4.60 -16.48
N GLY A 106 12.31 4.27 -17.72
CA GLY A 106 11.83 2.95 -18.11
C GLY A 106 10.32 2.74 -17.94
N SER A 107 9.89 1.49 -17.74
CA SER A 107 8.47 1.10 -17.66
C SER A 107 7.71 1.62 -16.43
N HIS A 108 8.40 2.27 -15.50
CA HIS A 108 7.85 2.70 -14.21
C HIS A 108 7.86 4.23 -14.03
N VAL A 109 8.07 5.00 -15.11
CA VAL A 109 7.98 6.47 -15.08
C VAL A 109 6.59 6.89 -14.63
N LEU A 110 6.53 7.79 -13.65
CA LEU A 110 5.27 8.34 -13.16
C LEU A 110 4.54 9.09 -14.28
N PRO A 111 3.22 8.89 -14.47
CA PRO A 111 2.47 9.48 -15.58
C PRO A 111 2.08 10.94 -15.30
N LEU A 112 3.05 11.79 -14.97
CA LEU A 112 2.83 13.17 -14.54
C LEU A 112 2.06 13.99 -15.58
N GLU A 113 2.35 13.79 -16.87
CA GLU A 113 1.61 14.41 -17.98
C GLU A 113 0.12 14.07 -18.00
N LYS A 114 -0.25 12.83 -17.65
CA LYS A 114 -1.67 12.41 -17.60
C LYS A 114 -2.38 13.05 -16.42
N ILE A 115 -1.70 13.19 -15.29
CA ILE A 115 -2.23 13.84 -14.08
C ILE A 115 -2.39 15.34 -14.36
N ALA A 116 -1.36 16.00 -14.92
CA ALA A 116 -1.40 17.40 -15.30
C ALA A 116 -2.51 17.69 -16.31
N ARG A 117 -2.71 16.82 -17.31
CA ARG A 117 -3.82 16.96 -18.26
C ARG A 117 -5.19 16.76 -17.61
N LYS A 118 -5.31 15.83 -16.66
CA LYS A 118 -6.59 15.55 -15.98
C LYS A 118 -7.04 16.71 -15.11
N TYR A 119 -6.11 17.29 -14.33
CA TYR A 119 -6.46 18.32 -13.35
C TYR A 119 -6.19 19.73 -13.87
N GLY A 120 -5.06 20.00 -14.54
CA GLY A 120 -4.77 21.29 -15.15
C GLY A 120 -4.99 22.46 -14.18
N ALA A 121 -5.99 23.29 -14.47
CA ALA A 121 -6.39 24.43 -13.63
C ALA A 121 -7.39 24.08 -12.50
N ASP A 122 -7.91 22.85 -12.45
CA ASP A 122 -8.81 22.34 -11.41
C ASP A 122 -8.02 21.93 -10.15
N VAL A 123 -7.47 22.94 -9.48
CA VAL A 123 -6.81 22.78 -8.17
C VAL A 123 -7.75 22.19 -7.12
N PRO A 124 -9.03 22.62 -7.00
CA PRO A 124 -9.96 22.03 -6.05
C PRO A 124 -10.16 20.53 -6.26
N GLY A 125 -10.36 20.09 -7.51
CA GLY A 125 -10.51 18.68 -7.84
C GLY A 125 -9.24 17.85 -7.60
N PHE A 126 -8.05 18.43 -7.83
CA PHE A 126 -6.78 17.80 -7.49
C PHE A 126 -6.65 17.56 -5.98
N LEU A 127 -6.94 18.59 -5.18
CA LEU A 127 -6.89 18.51 -3.72
C LEU A 127 -7.94 17.55 -3.16
N ALA A 128 -9.18 17.64 -3.65
CA ALA A 128 -10.26 16.73 -3.24
C ALA A 128 -9.86 15.27 -3.49
N ARG A 129 -9.29 14.96 -4.66
CA ARG A 129 -8.83 13.61 -4.94
C ARG A 129 -7.64 13.19 -4.06
N GLY A 130 -6.73 14.11 -3.75
CA GLY A 130 -5.63 13.87 -2.82
C GLY A 130 -6.14 13.46 -1.44
N LEU A 131 -7.10 14.21 -0.90
CA LEU A 131 -7.75 13.93 0.38
C LEU A 131 -8.47 12.58 0.38
N GLU A 132 -9.21 12.26 -0.68
CA GLU A 132 -9.87 10.94 -0.85
C GLU A 132 -8.88 9.77 -0.84
N LEU A 133 -7.65 9.99 -1.31
CA LEU A 133 -6.58 8.99 -1.33
C LEU A 133 -5.76 8.95 -0.03
N GLY A 134 -6.16 9.71 1.00
CA GLY A 134 -5.49 9.79 2.30
C GLY A 134 -4.31 10.77 2.34
N GLY A 135 -4.23 11.71 1.40
CA GLY A 135 -3.28 12.82 1.48
C GLY A 135 -3.69 13.84 2.54
N GLU A 136 -2.72 14.57 3.08
CA GLU A 136 -2.91 15.63 4.06
C GLU A 136 -2.25 16.93 3.56
N LYS A 137 -2.75 18.08 4.03
CA LYS A 137 -2.29 19.42 3.62
C LYS A 137 -1.26 19.97 4.59
#